data_AF-A0A926CKF0-F1
#
_entry.id   AF-A0A926CKF0-F1
#
_cell.length_a   1.000
_cell.length_b   1.000
_cell.length_c   1.000
_cell.angle_alpha   90.00
_cell.angle_beta   90.00
_cell.angle_gamma   90.00
#
_symmetry.space_group_name_H-M   'P 1'
#
loop_
_entity.id
_entity.type
_entity.pdbx_description
1 polymer ?
#
loop_
_entity_poly.entity_id
_entity_poly.type
_entity_poly.pdbx_seq_one_letter_code
_entity_poly.pdbx_strand_id
1 'polypeptide(L)' 'MTNERKTCDCGCMGAGPAISRMINNLGPKEAREHFRAARVEFLKGMRSLIDARIDQLSRPQQAGTAVPVE' A
#
# COMPACT_ATOMS: atom_id res chain seq x y z
N MET A 1 19.08 -28.72 -5.53
CA MET A 1 18.21 -27.80 -4.77
C MET A 1 16.81 -27.88 -5.37
N THR A 2 15.98 -28.76 -4.81
CA THR A 2 14.60 -29.00 -5.24
C THR A 2 13.74 -27.80 -4.87
N ASN A 3 13.18 -27.12 -5.87
CA ASN A 3 12.31 -25.97 -5.71
C ASN A 3 10.88 -26.44 -5.42
N GLU A 4 10.55 -26.58 -4.14
CA GLU A 4 9.18 -26.84 -3.66
C GLU A 4 8.28 -25.67 -4.09
N ARG A 5 7.40 -25.93 -5.07
CA ARG A 5 6.35 -24.99 -5.48
C ARG A 5 5.31 -24.94 -4.36
N LYS A 6 5.44 -23.99 -3.43
CA LYS A 6 4.37 -23.67 -2.48
C LYS A 6 3.13 -23.26 -3.27
N THR A 7 2.07 -24.05 -3.16
CA THR A 7 0.73 -23.70 -3.61
C THR A 7 0.27 -22.49 -2.81
N CYS A 8 0.45 -21.29 -3.37
CA CYS A 8 0.00 -20.06 -2.71
C CYS A 8 -1.52 -19.96 -2.86
N ASP A 9 -2.22 -20.15 -1.74
CA ASP A 9 -3.67 -19.93 -1.60
C ASP A 9 -4.00 -18.42 -1.48
N CYS A 10 -3.41 -17.61 -2.36
CA CYS A 10 -3.79 -16.21 -2.53
C CYS A 10 -5.10 -16.15 -3.31
N GLY A 11 -5.88 -15.07 -3.16
CA GLY A 11 -7.04 -14.79 -4.04
C GLY A 11 -6.71 -14.69 -5.54
N CYS A 12 -5.43 -14.81 -5.89
CA CYS A 12 -4.91 -14.92 -7.24
C CYS A 12 -4.72 -16.37 -7.75
N MET A 13 -5.02 -17.40 -6.96
CA MET A 13 -4.87 -18.85 -7.29
C MET A 13 -3.53 -19.22 -7.94
N GLY A 14 -2.43 -18.60 -7.50
CA GLY A 14 -1.10 -18.83 -8.08
C GLY A 14 -0.87 -18.22 -9.47
N ALA A 15 -1.83 -17.46 -10.03
CA ALA A 15 -1.64 -16.69 -11.27
C ALA A 15 -0.81 -15.41 -11.06
N GLY A 16 -0.72 -14.91 -9.82
CA GLY A 16 -0.01 -13.67 -9.48
C GLY A 16 1.43 -13.57 -10.01
N PRO A 17 2.28 -14.62 -9.86
CA PRO A 17 3.64 -14.63 -10.42
C PRO A 17 3.68 -14.58 -11.96
N ALA A 18 2.75 -15.24 -12.65
CA ALA A 18 2.69 -15.23 -14.11
C ALA A 18 2.23 -13.86 -14.65
N ILE A 19 1.18 -13.29 -14.05
CA ILE A 19 0.65 -11.96 -14.40
C ILE A 19 1.72 -10.89 -14.14
N SER A 20 2.42 -10.96 -12.99
CA SER A 20 3.50 -10.02 -12.67
C SER A 20 4.66 -10.08 -13.66
N ARG A 21 5.05 -11.27 -14.14
CA ARG A 21 6.10 -11.39 -15.18
C ARG A 21 5.64 -10.82 -16.51
N MET A 22 4.40 -11.09 -16.90
CA MET A 22 3.82 -10.60 -18.16
C MET A 22 3.78 -9.06 -18.17
N ILE A 23 3.27 -8.42 -17.11
CA ILE A 23 3.23 -6.96 -16.99
C ILE A 23 4.65 -6.36 -16.97
N ASN A 24 5.59 -7.00 -16.28
CA ASN A 24 6.98 -6.53 -16.24
C ASN A 24 7.70 -6.62 -17.60
N ASN A 25 7.24 -7.49 -18.51
CA ASN A 25 7.84 -7.68 -19.82
C ASN A 25 7.13 -6.90 -20.95
N LEU A 26 5.96 -6.29 -20.69
CA LEU A 26 5.12 -5.63 -21.70
C LEU A 26 5.35 -4.10 -21.82
N GLY A 27 6.48 -3.57 -21.35
CA GLY A 27 6.75 -2.13 -21.39
C GLY A 27 8.16 -1.78 -21.91
N PRO A 28 8.34 -0.60 -22.54
CA PRO A 28 9.65 -0.07 -22.90
C PRO A 28 10.57 -0.01 -21.67
N LYS A 29 11.86 -0.31 -21.83
CA LYS A 29 12.82 -0.39 -20.71
C LYS A 29 12.92 0.94 -19.96
N GLU A 30 12.82 2.03 -20.69
CA GLU A 30 12.87 3.41 -20.23
C GLU A 30 11.67 3.71 -19.33
N ALA A 31 10.48 3.26 -19.72
CA ALA A 31 9.25 3.43 -18.93
C ALA A 31 9.30 2.65 -17.61
N ARG A 32 10.02 1.51 -17.54
CA ARG A 32 10.09 0.68 -16.32
C ARG A 32 10.75 1.43 -15.16
N GLU A 33 11.80 2.20 -15.41
CA GLU A 33 12.43 3.01 -14.36
C GLU A 33 11.54 4.17 -13.91
N HIS A 34 10.81 4.81 -14.84
CA HIS A 34 9.82 5.82 -14.48
C HIS A 34 8.69 5.24 -13.62
N PHE A 35 8.17 4.05 -13.95
CA PHE A 35 7.19 3.37 -13.13
C PHE A 35 7.75 2.94 -11.77
N ARG A 36 9.03 2.56 -11.69
CA ARG A 36 9.68 2.21 -10.42
C ARG A 36 9.71 3.41 -9.48
N ALA A 37 10.16 4.57 -9.98
CA ALA A 37 10.16 5.81 -9.21
C ALA A 37 8.73 6.23 -8.82
N ALA A 38 7.79 6.22 -9.77
CA ALA A 38 6.40 6.58 -9.52
C ALA A 38 5.74 5.67 -8.45
N ARG A 39 6.01 4.36 -8.44
CA ARG A 39 5.51 3.44 -7.40
C ARG A 39 6.05 3.80 -6.02
N VAL A 40 7.33 4.16 -5.92
CA VAL A 40 7.94 4.57 -4.64
C VAL A 40 7.27 5.86 -4.13
N GLU A 41 7.10 6.87 -4.99
CA GLU A 41 6.45 8.13 -4.61
C GLU A 41 4.97 7.93 -4.25
N PHE A 42 4.25 7.08 -4.99
CA PHE A 42 2.88 6.71 -4.66
C PHE A 42 2.78 6.07 -3.26
N LEU A 43 3.69 5.15 -2.93
CA LEU A 43 3.72 4.50 -1.61
C LEU A 43 4.08 5.48 -0.49
N LYS A 44 4.98 6.44 -0.74
CA LYS A 44 5.25 7.54 0.21
C LYS A 44 3.99 8.36 0.48
N GLY A 45 3.26 8.73 -0.58
CA GLY A 45 1.99 9.44 -0.45
C GLY A 45 0.94 8.66 0.36
N MET A 46 0.78 7.36 0.08
CA MET A 46 -0.13 6.51 0.86
C MET A 46 0.27 6.43 2.34
N ARG A 47 1.56 6.31 2.66
CA ARG A 47 2.04 6.34 4.04
C ARG A 47 1.64 7.65 4.72
N SER A 48 1.90 8.80 4.11
CA SER A 48 1.55 10.11 4.68
C SER A 48 0.05 10.26 4.94
N LEU A 49 -0.81 9.74 4.06
CA LEU A 49 -2.27 9.74 4.26
C LEU A 49 -2.70 8.90 5.47
N ILE A 50 -2.12 7.70 5.61
CA ILE A 50 -2.40 6.81 6.74
C ILE A 50 -1.93 7.43 8.05
N ASP A 51 -0.71 7.97 8.09
CA ASP A 51 -0.15 8.61 9.28
C ASP A 51 -1.03 9.78 9.73
N ALA A 52 -1.46 10.64 8.79
CA ALA A 52 -2.37 11.74 9.09
C ALA A 52 -3.71 11.26 9.68
N ARG A 53 -4.24 10.13 9.20
CA ARG A 53 -5.48 9.55 9.72
C ARG A 53 -5.29 8.96 11.12
N ILE A 54 -4.15 8.30 11.37
CA ILE A 54 -3.81 7.78 12.70
C ILE A 54 -3.72 8.95 13.69
N ASP A 55 -3.01 10.03 13.34
CA ASP A 55 -2.88 11.21 14.19
C ASP A 55 -4.22 11.84 14.56
N GLN A 56 -5.19 11.86 13.65
CA GLN A 56 -6.55 12.33 13.93
C GLN A 56 -7.28 11.44 14.93
N LEU A 57 -7.11 10.12 14.83
CA LEU A 57 -7.79 9.13 15.67
C LEU A 57 -7.11 8.92 17.02
N SER A 58 -5.79 9.11 17.09
CA SER A 58 -4.99 8.93 18.31
C SER A 58 -5.08 10.13 19.27
N ARG A 59 -5.58 11.29 18.82
CA ARG A 59 -5.80 12.43 19.70
C ARG A 59 -6.97 12.12 20.64
N PRO A 60 -6.77 12.11 21.97
CA PRO A 60 -7.88 11.97 22.90
C PRO A 60 -8.86 13.13 22.67
N GLN A 61 -10.13 12.78 22.49
CA GLN A 61 -11.20 13.74 22.32
C GLN A 61 -11.22 14.62 23.57
N GLN A 62 -10.83 15.90 23.44
CA GLN A 62 -10.95 16.85 24.54
C GLN A 62 -12.45 16.95 24.85
N ALA A 63 -12.85 16.42 26.01
CA ALA A 63 -14.21 16.58 26.51
C ALA A 63 -14.52 18.08 26.51
N GLY A 64 -15.63 18.47 25.88
CA GLY A 64 -16.04 19.86 25.81
C GLY A 64 -16.11 20.48 27.21
N THR A 65 -15.78 21.77 27.32
CA THR A 65 -15.89 22.51 28.57
C THR A 65 -17.31 22.41 29.11
N ALA A 66 -17.49 21.83 30.30
CA ALA A 66 -18.78 21.83 30.97
C ALA A 66 -19.15 23.29 31.29
N VAL A 67 -20.17 23.81 30.62
CA VAL A 67 -20.72 25.13 30.92
C VAL A 67 -21.78 24.92 32.00
N PRO A 68 -21.60 25.46 33.22
CA PRO A 68 -22.65 25.44 34.23
C PRO A 68 -23.80 26.33 33.73
N VAL A 69 -25.00 25.77 33.71
CA VAL A 69 -26.24 26.52 33.47
C VAL A 69 -26.79 26.90 34.84
N GLU A 70 -26.84 28.20 35.12
CA GLU A 70 -27.56 28.78 36.27
C GLU A 70 -29.05 28.98 35.97
#